data_AF-A0A1E1VXK8-F1
#
_entry.id   AF-A0A1E1VXK8-F1
#
_cell.length_a   1.000
_cell.length_b   1.000
_cell.length_c   1.000
_cell.angle_alpha   90.00
_cell.angle_beta   90.00
_cell.angle_gamma   90.00
#
_symmetry.space_group_name_H-M   'P 1'
#
loop_
_entity.id
_entity.type
_entity.pdbx_description
1 polymer ?
#
loop_
_entity_poly.entity_id
_entity_poly.type
_entity_poly.pdbx_seq_one_letter_code
_entity_poly.pdbx_strand_id
1 'polypeptide(L)'
;MFFFYAPRPALHLTLQQYEDLVAKAEALLSRLVVSENYDSVNNFLTLYDAYMASPDPALHEFFQKYNPPIRPKKNTCVGLGMEVMKKLKVLEKDFPGITKSMMLVSCDENIEDLVDYATSFPGPQGFLIETEKDHVMAAIHVRIAGRPGVFLSDLGYHISRVVTVMADRCYPHTGWFTQSDEPHCRKEYMYQLNLQNTNYIEWHERETRGANVKERLSLIYVAKAYLTAVSVTEKRNLVWDLRYAFIIYSIVEPPEPDLDQIRLKCSFH
;
A
#
# COMPACT_ATOMS: atom_id res chain seq x y z
N MET A 1 12.61 -26.27 -3.18
CA MET A 1 13.70 -25.46 -2.58
C MET A 1 13.11 -24.10 -2.24
N PHE A 2 12.64 -23.90 -1.01
CA PHE A 2 12.07 -22.62 -0.59
C PHE A 2 13.23 -21.64 -0.42
N PHE A 3 13.34 -20.66 -1.33
CA PHE A 3 14.19 -19.50 -1.09
C PHE A 3 13.59 -18.74 0.10
N PHE A 4 14.12 -18.97 1.29
CA PHE A 4 13.91 -18.08 2.43
C PHE A 4 14.56 -16.74 2.08
N TYR A 5 13.81 -15.82 1.48
CA TYR A 5 14.28 -14.46 1.26
C TYR A 5 14.60 -13.83 2.63
N ALA A 6 15.88 -13.48 2.81
CA ALA A 6 16.34 -12.78 3.99
C ALA A 6 15.66 -11.40 4.09
N PRO A 7 15.36 -10.92 5.31
CA PRO A 7 14.87 -9.55 5.51
C PRO A 7 15.87 -8.55 4.93
N ARG A 8 15.34 -7.43 4.43
CA ARG A 8 16.19 -6.34 3.91
C ARG A 8 17.06 -5.80 5.06
N PRO A 9 18.35 -5.52 4.83
CA PRO A 9 19.20 -4.94 5.85
C PRO A 9 18.68 -3.55 6.25
N ALA A 10 18.96 -3.13 7.48
CA ALA A 10 18.68 -1.76 7.90
C ALA A 10 19.75 -0.81 7.36
N LEU A 11 19.34 0.40 6.99
CA LEU A 11 20.23 1.51 6.70
C LEU A 11 20.69 2.16 8.01
N HIS A 12 21.99 2.09 8.30
CA HIS A 12 22.57 2.64 9.51
C HIS A 12 22.93 4.11 9.32
N LEU A 13 22.40 4.98 10.18
CA LEU A 13 22.53 6.43 10.06
C LEU A 13 22.75 7.06 11.44
N THR A 14 23.46 8.18 11.49
CA THR A 14 23.34 9.12 12.62
C THR A 14 22.00 9.86 12.54
N LEU A 15 21.62 10.57 13.60
CA LEU A 15 20.41 11.39 13.58
C LEU A 15 20.47 12.45 12.48
N GLN A 16 21.59 13.18 12.37
CA GLN A 16 21.80 14.19 11.34
C GLN A 16 21.68 13.62 9.92
N GLN A 17 22.32 12.47 9.66
CA GLN A 17 22.22 11.82 8.35
C GLN A 17 20.78 11.40 8.03
N TYR A 18 20.02 10.99 9.05
CA TYR A 18 18.62 10.63 8.86
C TYR A 18 17.74 11.85 8.55
N GLU A 19 17.93 12.96 9.26
CA GLU A 19 17.24 14.22 8.97
C GLU A 19 17.54 14.72 7.55
N ASP A 20 18.81 14.66 7.13
CA ASP A 20 19.22 14.99 5.77
C ASP A 20 18.57 14.07 4.72
N LEU A 21 18.46 12.76 5.02
CA LEU A 21 17.77 11.79 4.18
C LEU A 21 16.29 12.13 4.03
N VAL A 22 15.60 12.40 5.14
CA VAL A 22 14.19 12.78 5.15
C VAL A 22 13.97 14.03 4.32
N ALA A 23 14.75 15.09 4.54
CA ALA A 23 14.61 16.35 3.80
C ALA A 23 14.79 16.15 2.28
N LYS A 24 15.80 15.38 1.86
CA LYS A 24 16.02 15.06 0.44
C LYS A 24 14.92 14.17 -0.14
N ALA A 25 14.43 13.20 0.63
CA ALA A 25 13.36 12.32 0.21
C ALA A 25 12.05 13.09 0.04
N GLU A 26 11.63 13.92 1.00
CA GLU A 26 10.41 14.73 0.92
C GLU A 26 10.43 15.71 -0.25
N ALA A 27 11.60 16.28 -0.58
CA ALA A 27 11.76 17.10 -1.78
C ALA A 27 11.51 16.31 -3.09
N LEU A 28 11.86 15.02 -3.13
CA LEU A 28 11.58 14.14 -4.27
C LEU A 28 10.10 13.70 -4.30
N LEU A 29 9.55 13.32 -3.14
CA LEU A 29 8.17 12.87 -2.98
C LEU A 29 7.17 13.98 -3.32
N SER A 30 7.42 15.21 -2.86
CA SER A 30 6.57 16.37 -3.16
C SER A 30 6.46 16.64 -4.66
N ARG A 31 7.53 16.41 -5.43
CA ARG A 31 7.50 16.53 -6.89
C ARG A 31 6.69 15.40 -7.55
N LEU A 32 6.83 14.18 -7.03
CA LEU A 32 6.08 13.02 -7.52
C LEU A 32 4.57 13.19 -7.32
N VAL A 33 4.14 13.67 -6.15
CA VAL A 33 2.71 13.87 -5.83
C VAL A 33 2.02 14.81 -6.81
N VAL A 34 2.75 15.79 -7.32
CA VAL A 34 2.22 16.75 -8.31
C VAL A 34 2.25 16.19 -9.73
N SER A 35 3.21 15.33 -10.05
CA SER A 35 3.42 14.84 -11.42
C SER A 35 2.71 13.53 -11.75
N GLU A 36 2.36 12.73 -10.75
CA GLU A 36 1.77 11.41 -10.90
C GLU A 36 0.35 11.41 -10.33
N ASN A 37 -0.62 10.96 -11.13
CA ASN A 37 -2.00 10.80 -10.71
C ASN A 37 -2.32 9.32 -10.47
N TYR A 38 -3.16 9.05 -9.48
CA TYR A 38 -3.74 7.73 -9.30
C TYR A 38 -4.70 7.43 -10.46
N ASP A 39 -4.50 6.32 -11.17
CA ASP A 39 -5.24 5.98 -12.39
C ASP A 39 -5.66 4.50 -12.41
N SER A 40 -6.81 4.21 -11.80
CA SER A 40 -7.45 2.89 -11.87
C SER A 40 -8.28 2.70 -13.14
N VAL A 41 -8.75 3.78 -13.76
CA VAL A 41 -9.65 3.73 -14.93
C VAL A 41 -8.94 3.15 -16.13
N ASN A 42 -7.73 3.62 -16.45
CA ASN A 42 -6.98 3.09 -17.58
C ASN A 42 -6.60 1.61 -17.40
N ASN A 43 -6.40 1.17 -16.15
CA ASN A 43 -6.16 -0.23 -15.84
C ASN A 43 -7.37 -1.10 -16.17
N PHE A 44 -8.58 -0.65 -15.82
CA PHE A 44 -9.82 -1.34 -16.20
C PHE A 44 -10.03 -1.37 -17.73
N LEU A 45 -9.84 -0.24 -18.42
CA LEU A 45 -9.95 -0.19 -19.88
C LEU A 45 -8.94 -1.14 -20.55
N THR A 46 -7.73 -1.21 -20.03
CA THR A 46 -6.70 -2.13 -20.54
C THR A 46 -7.07 -3.60 -20.30
N LEU A 47 -7.73 -3.93 -19.19
CA LEU A 47 -8.28 -5.26 -18.96
C LEU A 47 -9.37 -5.58 -20.00
N TYR A 48 -10.31 -4.66 -20.21
CA TYR A 48 -11.40 -4.82 -21.17
C TYR A 48 -10.87 -5.05 -22.59
N ASP A 49 -9.98 -4.19 -23.08
CA ASP A 49 -9.40 -4.31 -24.42
C ASP A 49 -8.65 -5.65 -24.59
N ALA A 50 -7.91 -6.07 -23.56
CA ALA A 50 -7.17 -7.32 -23.59
C ALA A 50 -8.08 -8.56 -23.57
N TYR A 51 -9.19 -8.50 -22.81
CA TYR A 51 -10.19 -9.56 -22.80
C TYR A 51 -10.92 -9.67 -24.15
N MET A 52 -11.35 -8.53 -24.71
CA MET A 52 -12.04 -8.49 -26.02
C MET A 52 -11.16 -8.97 -27.18
N ALA A 53 -9.84 -8.87 -27.06
CA ALA A 53 -8.88 -9.41 -28.01
C ALA A 53 -8.49 -10.87 -27.75
N SER A 54 -8.92 -11.45 -26.63
CA SER A 54 -8.58 -12.82 -26.25
C SER A 54 -9.54 -13.85 -26.88
N PRO A 55 -9.10 -15.10 -27.06
CA PRO A 55 -9.98 -16.19 -27.50
C PRO A 55 -10.81 -16.79 -26.35
N ASP A 56 -10.62 -16.30 -25.11
CA ASP A 56 -11.28 -16.87 -23.93
C ASP A 56 -12.78 -16.50 -23.94
N PRO A 57 -13.69 -17.48 -23.80
CA PRO A 57 -15.13 -17.25 -23.94
C PRO A 57 -15.75 -16.50 -22.76
N ALA A 58 -15.08 -16.49 -21.60
CA ALA A 58 -15.57 -15.90 -20.37
C ALA A 58 -14.48 -15.10 -19.65
N LEU A 59 -14.86 -13.95 -19.08
CA LEU A 59 -13.96 -13.04 -18.39
C LEU A 59 -13.20 -13.72 -17.24
N HIS A 60 -13.83 -14.64 -16.50
CA HIS A 60 -13.20 -15.30 -15.36
C HIS A 60 -12.00 -16.18 -15.78
N GLU A 61 -12.08 -16.88 -16.92
CA GLU A 61 -11.00 -17.72 -17.45
C GLU A 61 -9.83 -16.86 -17.92
N PHE A 62 -10.13 -15.78 -18.64
CA PHE A 62 -9.14 -14.80 -19.05
C PHE A 62 -8.47 -14.14 -17.84
N PHE A 63 -9.27 -13.69 -16.88
CA PHE A 63 -8.80 -12.95 -15.72
C PHE A 63 -7.82 -13.77 -14.88
N GLN A 64 -8.02 -15.08 -14.72
CA GLN A 64 -7.07 -15.96 -14.02
C GLN A 64 -5.66 -15.90 -14.66
N LYS A 65 -5.59 -15.84 -15.99
CA LYS A 65 -4.34 -15.78 -16.77
C LYS A 65 -3.79 -14.36 -16.92
N TYR A 66 -4.63 -13.35 -16.77
CA TYR A 66 -4.28 -11.95 -16.95
C TYR A 66 -3.25 -11.47 -15.91
N ASN A 67 -2.23 -10.77 -16.38
CA ASN A 67 -1.26 -10.07 -15.56
C ASN A 67 -1.31 -8.57 -15.89
N PRO A 68 -1.75 -7.71 -14.95
CA PRO A 68 -1.91 -6.29 -15.22
C PRO A 68 -0.56 -5.62 -15.53
N PRO A 69 -0.46 -4.81 -16.59
CA PRO A 69 0.77 -4.11 -16.93
C PRO A 69 0.98 -2.90 -16.00
N ILE A 70 2.16 -2.78 -15.41
CA ILE A 70 2.57 -1.54 -14.74
C ILE A 70 3.09 -0.56 -15.80
N ARG A 71 2.45 0.62 -15.90
CA ARG A 71 2.74 1.61 -16.94
C ARG A 71 3.16 2.95 -16.33
N PRO A 72 4.22 3.60 -16.85
CA PRO A 72 4.57 4.94 -16.42
C PRO A 72 3.38 5.91 -16.58
N LYS A 73 3.15 6.77 -15.58
CA LYS A 73 2.09 7.79 -15.55
C LYS A 73 0.65 7.28 -15.55
N LYS A 74 0.44 5.98 -15.41
CA LYS A 74 -0.88 5.35 -15.21
C LYS A 74 -0.79 4.49 -13.95
N ASN A 75 -0.49 5.17 -12.84
CA ASN A 75 -0.05 4.49 -11.63
C ASN A 75 -1.22 4.26 -10.68
N THR A 76 -1.31 3.05 -10.14
CA THR A 76 -2.05 2.74 -8.90
C THR A 76 -1.10 2.83 -7.70
N CYS A 77 -1.52 2.35 -6.52
CA CYS A 77 -0.64 2.21 -5.36
C CYS A 77 0.64 1.41 -5.68
N VAL A 78 0.54 0.35 -6.50
CA VAL A 78 1.68 -0.47 -6.89
C VAL A 78 2.64 0.31 -7.79
N GLY A 79 2.11 0.97 -8.84
CA GLY A 79 2.91 1.79 -9.75
C GLY A 79 3.58 2.96 -9.03
N LEU A 80 2.85 3.66 -8.16
CA LEU A 80 3.37 4.76 -7.34
C LEU A 80 4.48 4.28 -6.40
N GLY A 81 4.29 3.14 -5.72
CA GLY A 81 5.32 2.54 -4.88
C GLY A 81 6.62 2.24 -5.65
N MET A 82 6.50 1.72 -6.88
CA MET A 82 7.66 1.48 -7.74
C MET A 82 8.35 2.78 -8.18
N GLU A 83 7.60 3.83 -8.53
CA GLU A 83 8.18 5.13 -8.88
C GLU A 83 8.85 5.80 -7.66
N VAL A 84 8.29 5.68 -6.45
CA VAL A 84 8.95 6.11 -5.20
C VAL A 84 10.31 5.43 -5.07
N MET A 85 10.37 4.10 -5.18
CA MET A 85 11.63 3.37 -5.09
C MET A 85 12.64 3.84 -6.13
N LYS A 86 12.20 4.02 -7.37
CA LYS A 86 13.05 4.52 -8.46
C LYS A 86 13.58 5.93 -8.19
N LYS A 87 12.77 6.83 -7.62
CA LYS A 87 13.23 8.19 -7.27
C LYS A 87 14.16 8.20 -6.07
N LEU A 88 13.88 7.43 -5.02
CA LEU A 88 14.75 7.37 -3.84
C LEU A 88 16.10 6.72 -4.14
N LYS A 89 16.19 5.83 -5.15
CA LYS A 89 17.46 5.23 -5.60
C LYS A 89 18.55 6.26 -5.94
N VAL A 90 18.20 7.47 -6.38
CA VAL A 90 19.19 8.51 -6.70
C VAL A 90 19.97 8.97 -5.46
N LEU A 91 19.41 8.73 -4.26
CA LEU A 91 20.02 9.08 -2.99
C LEU A 91 21.10 8.08 -2.55
N GLU A 92 21.32 6.98 -3.28
CA GLU A 92 22.34 5.95 -2.97
C GLU A 92 23.75 6.53 -2.83
N LYS A 93 24.07 7.58 -3.60
CA LYS A 93 25.37 8.25 -3.52
C LYS A 93 25.57 8.93 -2.15
N ASP A 94 24.53 9.53 -1.62
CA ASP A 94 24.57 10.30 -0.38
C ASP A 94 24.31 9.39 0.85
N PHE A 95 23.54 8.32 0.65
CA PHE A 95 23.18 7.33 1.68
C PHE A 95 23.39 5.90 1.14
N PRO A 96 24.65 5.43 1.08
CA PRO A 96 24.96 4.10 0.57
C PRO A 96 24.20 3.00 1.32
N GLY A 97 23.57 2.10 0.58
CA GLY A 97 22.74 1.02 1.11
C GLY A 97 21.25 1.31 1.14
N ILE A 98 20.79 2.53 0.83
CA ILE A 98 19.35 2.84 0.78
C ILE A 98 18.59 1.92 -0.18
N THR A 99 19.14 1.66 -1.37
CA THR A 99 18.49 0.79 -2.37
C THR A 99 18.39 -0.65 -1.89
N LYS A 100 19.40 -1.13 -1.14
CA LYS A 100 19.41 -2.50 -0.59
C LYS A 100 18.45 -2.65 0.58
N SER A 101 18.19 -1.57 1.31
CA SER A 101 17.34 -1.53 2.50
C SER A 101 15.87 -1.29 2.18
N MET A 102 15.60 -0.79 0.97
CA MET A 102 14.26 -0.43 0.49
C MET A 102 13.48 -1.62 -0.08
N MET A 103 12.16 -1.62 0.13
CA MET A 103 11.24 -2.61 -0.40
C MET A 103 9.81 -2.07 -0.52
N LEU A 104 8.99 -2.74 -1.31
CA LEU A 104 7.54 -2.63 -1.22
C LEU A 104 7.03 -3.51 -0.08
N VAL A 105 6.02 -3.03 0.63
CA VAL A 105 5.34 -3.75 1.73
C VAL A 105 3.85 -3.80 1.47
N SER A 106 3.20 -4.88 1.91
CA SER A 106 1.75 -5.01 1.84
C SER A 106 1.09 -4.28 3.00
N CYS A 107 -0.10 -3.74 2.74
CA CYS A 107 -0.94 -3.07 3.70
C CYS A 107 -2.35 -3.63 3.58
N ASP A 108 -2.89 -4.10 4.69
CA ASP A 108 -4.23 -4.65 4.82
C ASP A 108 -5.09 -3.63 5.56
N GLU A 109 -6.15 -3.15 4.91
CA GLU A 109 -6.99 -2.06 5.43
C GLU A 109 -8.24 -2.55 6.18
N ASN A 110 -8.68 -1.74 7.14
CA ASN A 110 -9.89 -1.93 7.96
C ASN A 110 -9.88 -3.23 8.78
N ILE A 111 -8.82 -3.41 9.56
CA ILE A 111 -8.64 -4.52 10.49
C ILE A 111 -9.59 -4.37 11.68
N GLU A 112 -10.51 -5.31 11.84
CA GLU A 112 -11.48 -5.34 12.94
C GLU A 112 -10.88 -5.93 14.23
N ASP A 113 -10.23 -7.10 14.13
CA ASP A 113 -9.55 -7.77 15.26
C ASP A 113 -8.03 -7.73 15.07
N LEU A 114 -7.40 -6.74 15.70
CA LEU A 114 -5.94 -6.55 15.67
C LEU A 114 -5.19 -7.76 16.25
N VAL A 115 -5.68 -8.36 17.34
CA VAL A 115 -4.93 -9.39 18.06
C VAL A 115 -4.93 -10.67 17.25
N ASP A 116 -6.09 -11.10 16.77
CA ASP A 116 -6.21 -12.28 15.92
C ASP A 116 -5.39 -12.10 14.63
N TYR A 117 -5.54 -10.94 13.97
CA TYR A 117 -4.81 -10.66 12.74
C TYR A 117 -3.28 -10.63 12.94
N ALA A 118 -2.78 -10.03 14.02
CA ALA A 118 -1.35 -9.90 14.22
C ALA A 118 -0.68 -11.19 14.72
N THR A 119 -1.43 -12.11 15.34
CA THR A 119 -0.85 -13.26 16.07
C THR A 119 -1.20 -14.64 15.50
N SER A 120 -2.28 -14.77 14.73
CA SER A 120 -2.74 -16.07 14.22
C SER A 120 -1.91 -16.62 13.06
N PHE A 121 -1.15 -15.77 12.36
CA PHE A 121 -0.24 -16.19 11.29
C PHE A 121 1.06 -15.35 11.26
N PRO A 122 2.22 -15.93 10.91
CA PRO A 122 3.50 -15.20 10.90
C PRO A 122 3.65 -14.16 9.77
N GLY A 123 2.70 -14.09 8.83
CA GLY A 123 2.72 -13.20 7.67
C GLY A 123 1.35 -12.54 7.42
N PRO A 124 1.24 -11.70 6.37
CA PRO A 124 0.00 -10.99 6.06
C PRO A 124 -1.15 -11.97 5.81
N GLN A 125 -2.32 -11.65 6.34
CA GLN A 125 -3.50 -12.51 6.31
C GLN A 125 -4.57 -12.06 5.31
N GLY A 126 -4.33 -11.02 4.49
CA GLY A 126 -5.31 -10.49 3.51
C GLY A 126 -5.76 -11.46 2.41
N PHE A 127 -5.21 -12.67 2.39
CA PHE A 127 -5.64 -13.81 1.55
C PHE A 127 -6.55 -14.80 2.27
N LEU A 128 -6.55 -14.78 3.62
CA LEU A 128 -7.26 -15.71 4.49
C LEU A 128 -8.48 -15.06 5.15
N ILE A 129 -8.43 -13.75 5.35
CA ILE A 129 -9.47 -12.94 5.99
C ILE A 129 -9.94 -11.89 4.97
N GLU A 130 -11.25 -11.64 4.92
CA GLU A 130 -11.79 -10.54 4.10
C GLU A 130 -11.30 -9.19 4.66
N THR A 131 -10.23 -8.65 4.08
CA THR A 131 -9.76 -7.27 4.30
C THR A 131 -10.48 -6.33 3.33
N GLU A 132 -10.74 -5.07 3.72
CA GLU A 132 -11.51 -4.13 2.87
C GLU A 132 -10.67 -3.49 1.75
N LYS A 133 -9.34 -3.67 1.74
CA LYS A 133 -8.49 -3.28 0.60
C LYS A 133 -7.08 -3.79 0.79
N ASP A 134 -6.44 -4.13 -0.32
CA ASP A 134 -4.99 -4.35 -0.36
C ASP A 134 -4.32 -3.06 -0.85
N HIS A 135 -3.37 -2.55 -0.07
CA HIS A 135 -2.57 -1.39 -0.40
C HIS A 135 -1.08 -1.73 -0.40
N VAL A 136 -0.27 -0.91 -1.07
CA VAL A 136 1.17 -1.08 -1.19
C VAL A 136 1.87 0.26 -0.99
N MET A 137 2.93 0.23 -0.20
CA MET A 137 3.77 1.40 0.02
C MET A 137 5.26 1.04 0.05
N ALA A 138 6.12 2.05 -0.01
CA ALA A 138 7.57 1.86 0.09
C ALA A 138 8.01 1.95 1.55
N ALA A 139 8.86 1.01 1.96
CA ALA A 139 9.47 0.97 3.28
C ALA A 139 11.00 0.84 3.20
N ILE A 140 11.71 1.45 4.15
CA ILE A 140 13.14 1.30 4.34
C ILE A 140 13.38 1.03 5.83
N HIS A 141 13.96 -0.12 6.15
CA HIS A 141 14.43 -0.36 7.52
C HIS A 141 15.60 0.56 7.82
N VAL A 142 15.55 1.24 8.96
CA VAL A 142 16.59 2.17 9.40
C VAL A 142 17.06 1.85 10.81
N ARG A 143 18.32 2.20 11.09
CA ARG A 143 18.88 2.15 12.43
C ARG A 143 19.54 3.49 12.73
N ILE A 144 18.84 4.34 13.47
CA ILE A 144 19.20 5.73 13.73
C ILE A 144 19.89 5.81 15.08
N ALA A 145 21.19 6.14 15.07
CA ALA A 145 22.03 6.14 16.27
C ALA A 145 21.90 4.83 17.07
N GLY A 146 21.83 3.70 16.36
CA GLY A 146 21.66 2.37 16.97
C GLY A 146 20.22 1.97 17.29
N ARG A 147 19.23 2.85 17.15
CA ARG A 147 17.82 2.57 17.47
C ARG A 147 17.05 2.10 16.22
N PRO A 148 16.32 0.98 16.28
CA PRO A 148 15.59 0.47 15.12
C PRO A 148 14.36 1.32 14.81
N GLY A 149 14.10 1.48 13.51
CA GLY A 149 12.89 2.13 13.01
C GLY A 149 12.64 1.81 11.54
N VAL A 150 11.54 2.35 11.02
CA VAL A 150 11.12 2.19 9.64
C VAL A 150 10.79 3.56 9.06
N PHE A 151 11.37 3.85 7.91
CA PHE A 151 10.97 4.94 7.03
C PHE A 151 9.86 4.41 6.12
N LEU A 152 8.74 5.13 6.04
CA LEU A 152 7.61 4.82 5.16
C LEU A 152 7.34 5.98 4.21
N SER A 153 6.97 5.64 2.98
CA SER A 153 6.43 6.57 1.99
C SER A 153 5.19 5.98 1.35
N ASP A 154 4.07 6.67 1.53
CA ASP A 154 2.75 6.27 1.06
C ASP A 154 2.18 7.30 0.08
N LEU A 155 2.75 7.31 -1.13
CA LEU A 155 2.22 8.14 -2.20
C LEU A 155 0.86 7.68 -2.72
N GLY A 156 0.45 6.43 -2.48
CA GLY A 156 -0.87 5.96 -2.92
C GLY A 156 -2.02 6.66 -2.17
N TYR A 157 -1.76 7.15 -0.95
CA TYR A 157 -2.66 8.03 -0.20
C TYR A 157 -2.26 9.52 -0.29
N HIS A 158 -1.44 9.89 -1.28
CA HIS A 158 -0.93 11.25 -1.48
C HIS A 158 -0.19 11.83 -0.26
N ILE A 159 0.43 10.98 0.57
CA ILE A 159 1.25 11.44 1.69
C ILE A 159 2.61 11.85 1.13
N SER A 160 2.78 13.15 0.85
CA SER A 160 4.00 13.73 0.27
C SER A 160 5.19 13.83 1.24
N ARG A 161 5.01 13.34 2.47
CA ARG A 161 6.01 13.38 3.55
C ARG A 161 6.54 11.98 3.88
N VAL A 162 7.67 11.94 4.58
CA VAL A 162 8.16 10.69 5.18
C VAL A 162 7.45 10.47 6.50
N VAL A 163 7.04 9.22 6.73
CA VAL A 163 6.56 8.77 8.03
C VAL A 163 7.62 7.89 8.67
N THR A 164 8.05 8.27 9.87
CA THR A 164 9.10 7.61 10.63
C THR A 164 8.51 6.88 11.82
N VAL A 165 8.66 5.56 11.82
CA VAL A 165 8.20 4.69 12.89
C VAL A 165 9.40 4.20 13.68
N MET A 166 9.66 4.79 14.85
CA MET A 166 10.73 4.34 15.75
C MET A 166 10.19 3.32 16.74
N ALA A 167 10.98 2.27 17.02
CA ALA A 167 10.56 1.24 17.97
C ALA A 167 10.40 1.75 19.40
N ASP A 168 11.19 2.76 19.78
CA ASP A 168 11.12 3.41 21.09
C ASP A 168 10.11 4.57 21.13
N ARG A 169 9.46 4.89 20.00
CA ARG A 169 8.54 6.02 19.82
C ARG A 169 9.14 7.40 20.15
N CYS A 170 10.46 7.50 20.31
CA CYS A 170 11.14 8.76 20.52
C CYS A 170 11.48 9.41 19.18
N TYR A 171 11.78 10.72 19.19
CA TYR A 171 12.28 11.43 18.02
C TYR A 171 13.40 10.62 17.32
N PRO A 172 13.37 10.44 15.98
CA PRO A 172 12.56 11.15 15.00
C PRO A 172 11.20 10.49 14.65
N HIS A 173 10.58 9.75 15.56
CA HIS A 173 9.22 9.24 15.38
C HIS A 173 8.22 10.35 14.99
N THR A 174 7.40 10.11 13.96
CA THR A 174 6.47 11.12 13.43
C THR A 174 5.27 11.37 14.35
N GLY A 175 4.70 10.32 14.96
CA GLY A 175 3.46 10.43 15.73
C GLY A 175 2.25 10.81 14.85
N TRP A 176 1.24 11.43 15.47
CA TRP A 176 0.06 11.93 14.77
C TRP A 176 0.40 13.12 13.88
N PHE A 177 -0.12 13.11 12.66
CA PHE A 177 -0.06 14.26 11.75
C PHE A 177 -1.35 14.41 10.95
N THR A 178 -1.67 15.66 10.61
CA THR A 178 -2.79 16.00 9.73
C THR A 178 -2.40 15.73 8.27
N GLN A 179 -3.16 14.89 7.58
CA GLN A 179 -3.01 14.64 6.15
C GLN A 179 -3.81 15.66 5.33
N SER A 180 -5.03 15.97 5.75
CA SER A 180 -5.85 17.03 5.17
C SER A 180 -6.69 17.72 6.24
N ASP A 181 -6.92 19.01 6.04
CA ASP A 181 -7.78 19.83 6.89
C ASP A 181 -8.69 20.67 5.99
N GLU A 182 -9.78 20.05 5.55
CA GLU A 182 -10.79 20.70 4.73
C GLU A 182 -11.94 21.21 5.61
N PRO A 183 -12.70 22.24 5.19
CA PRO A 183 -13.73 22.87 6.01
C PRO A 183 -14.78 21.92 6.63
N HIS A 184 -14.97 20.74 6.05
CA HIS A 184 -15.95 19.75 6.50
C HIS A 184 -15.34 18.40 6.89
N CYS A 185 -14.01 18.27 6.81
CA CYS A 185 -13.33 16.99 7.02
C CYS A 185 -11.86 17.21 7.37
N ARG A 186 -11.47 16.76 8.57
CA ARG A 186 -10.06 16.67 8.96
C ARG A 186 -9.65 15.20 8.98
N LYS A 187 -8.55 14.88 8.30
CA LYS A 187 -7.95 13.55 8.28
C LYS A 187 -6.59 13.58 8.97
N GLU A 188 -6.40 12.68 9.92
CA GLU A 188 -5.17 12.54 10.68
C GLU A 188 -4.70 11.09 10.64
N TYR A 189 -3.40 10.89 10.53
CA TYR A 189 -2.79 9.56 10.53
C TYR A 189 -1.74 9.43 11.63
N MET A 190 -1.57 8.21 12.12
CA MET A 190 -0.49 7.82 13.01
C MET A 190 -0.04 6.41 12.70
N TYR A 191 1.27 6.18 12.77
CA TYR A 191 1.89 4.90 12.46
C TYR A 191 2.76 4.47 13.63
N GLN A 192 2.57 3.26 14.14
CA GLN A 192 3.37 2.72 15.25
C GLN A 192 3.65 1.24 15.06
N LEU A 193 4.78 0.72 15.58
CA LEU A 193 4.99 -0.72 15.59
C LEU A 193 3.93 -1.41 16.45
N ASN A 194 3.42 -2.53 15.95
CA ASN A 194 2.54 -3.37 16.74
C ASN A 194 3.32 -3.98 17.91
N LEU A 195 2.70 -3.95 19.10
CA LEU A 195 3.35 -4.36 20.35
C LEU A 195 3.46 -5.88 20.49
N GLN A 196 2.58 -6.64 19.84
CA GLN A 196 2.54 -8.10 19.92
C GLN A 196 3.37 -8.76 18.82
N ASN A 197 3.49 -8.10 17.67
CA ASN A 197 4.21 -8.57 16.51
C ASN A 197 4.89 -7.41 15.77
N THR A 198 6.18 -7.21 16.04
CA THR A 198 6.98 -6.13 15.44
C THR A 198 7.21 -6.27 13.93
N ASN A 199 6.71 -7.35 13.32
CA ASN A 199 6.67 -7.47 11.85
C ASN A 199 5.60 -6.56 11.24
N TYR A 200 4.69 -6.03 12.05
CA TYR A 200 3.63 -5.12 11.63
C TYR A 200 3.84 -3.70 12.14
N ILE A 201 3.47 -2.75 11.30
CA ILE A 201 3.18 -1.37 11.68
C ILE A 201 1.67 -1.20 11.64
N GLU A 202 1.11 -0.72 12.74
CA GLU A 202 -0.26 -0.24 12.82
C GLU A 202 -0.33 1.13 12.16
N TRP A 203 -1.28 1.31 11.26
CA TRP A 203 -1.65 2.58 10.69
C TRP A 203 -3.07 2.94 11.17
N HIS A 204 -3.14 3.97 11.99
CA HIS A 204 -4.38 4.52 12.53
C HIS A 204 -4.79 5.73 11.70
N GLU A 205 -6.02 5.71 11.19
CA GLU A 205 -6.67 6.85 10.56
C GLU A 205 -7.76 7.40 11.46
N ARG A 206 -7.82 8.73 11.57
CA ARG A 206 -8.91 9.47 12.19
C ARG A 206 -9.49 10.46 11.20
N GLU A 207 -10.77 10.31 10.90
CA GLU A 207 -11.53 11.23 10.07
C GLU A 207 -12.58 11.96 10.94
N THR A 208 -12.44 13.28 11.07
CA THR A 208 -13.32 14.13 11.87
C THR A 208 -14.21 14.98 10.98
N ARG A 209 -15.53 14.85 11.11
CA ARG A 209 -16.56 15.63 10.41
C ARG A 209 -17.53 16.24 11.41
N GLY A 210 -17.31 17.51 11.76
CA GLY A 210 -18.09 18.17 12.81
C GLY A 210 -17.88 17.47 14.16
N ALA A 211 -18.96 16.94 14.74
CA ALA A 211 -18.90 16.19 16.01
C ALA A 211 -18.59 14.69 15.83
N ASN A 212 -18.60 14.18 14.60
CA ASN A 212 -18.39 12.76 14.32
C ASN A 212 -16.90 12.48 14.09
N VAL A 213 -16.36 11.50 14.81
CA VAL A 213 -15.01 10.99 14.62
C VAL A 213 -15.12 9.53 14.19
N LYS A 214 -14.58 9.20 13.01
CA LYS A 214 -14.44 7.83 12.54
C LYS A 214 -12.98 7.43 12.64
N GLU A 215 -12.71 6.29 13.25
CA GLU A 215 -11.36 5.72 13.31
C GLU A 215 -11.30 4.44 12.47
N ARG A 216 -10.16 4.22 11.81
CA ARG A 216 -9.86 3.01 11.05
C ARG A 216 -8.46 2.53 11.41
N LEU A 217 -8.29 1.21 11.41
CA LEU A 217 -7.02 0.55 11.64
C LEU A 217 -6.63 -0.24 10.40
N SER A 218 -5.37 -0.09 10.00
CA SER A 218 -4.74 -0.86 8.93
C SER A 218 -3.43 -1.45 9.44
N LEU A 219 -2.97 -2.55 8.83
CA LEU A 219 -1.72 -3.21 9.19
C LEU A 219 -0.78 -3.29 8.01
N ILE A 220 0.46 -2.86 8.21
CA ILE A 220 1.52 -2.87 7.20
C ILE A 220 2.54 -3.94 7.59
N TYR A 221 2.71 -4.95 6.75
CA TYR A 221 3.67 -6.03 7.00
C TYR A 221 5.07 -5.66 6.50
N VAL A 222 5.99 -5.38 7.43
CA VAL A 222 7.32 -4.84 7.14
C VAL A 222 8.45 -5.85 7.33
N ALA A 223 8.19 -7.10 7.71
CA ALA A 223 9.28 -8.07 7.90
C ALA A 223 9.92 -8.55 6.60
N LYS A 224 9.18 -8.52 5.48
CA LYS A 224 9.67 -8.97 4.16
C LYS A 224 9.13 -8.12 3.03
N ALA A 225 9.88 -8.12 1.92
CA ALA A 225 9.46 -7.46 0.69
C ALA A 225 8.23 -8.14 0.09
N TYR A 226 7.26 -7.36 -0.36
CA TYR A 226 6.06 -7.82 -1.03
C TYR A 226 6.31 -8.00 -2.54
N LEU A 227 6.63 -9.24 -2.94
CA LEU A 227 7.05 -9.56 -4.31
C LEU A 227 5.88 -9.76 -5.28
N THR A 228 4.68 -9.99 -4.78
CA THR A 228 3.48 -10.30 -5.56
C THR A 228 2.55 -9.09 -5.70
N ALA A 229 3.04 -7.87 -5.46
CA ALA A 229 2.23 -6.65 -5.54
C ALA A 229 1.47 -6.51 -6.87
N VAL A 230 2.08 -6.90 -8.00
CA VAL A 230 1.42 -6.86 -9.32
C VAL A 230 0.41 -7.99 -9.46
N SER A 231 0.81 -9.24 -9.20
CA SER A 231 -0.06 -10.40 -9.43
C SER A 231 -1.23 -10.49 -8.45
N VAL A 232 -1.13 -9.84 -7.28
CA VAL A 232 -2.17 -9.81 -6.25
C VAL A 232 -2.83 -8.44 -6.19
N THR A 233 -2.14 -7.40 -5.71
CA THR A 233 -2.80 -6.13 -5.38
C THR A 233 -3.24 -5.38 -6.63
N GLU A 234 -2.39 -5.29 -7.65
CA GLU A 234 -2.77 -4.63 -8.91
C GLU A 234 -3.92 -5.38 -9.61
N LYS A 235 -3.88 -6.71 -9.55
CA LYS A 235 -4.92 -7.56 -10.12
C LYS A 235 -6.24 -7.45 -9.35
N ARG A 236 -6.20 -7.45 -8.01
CA ARG A 236 -7.38 -7.26 -7.15
C ARG A 236 -7.99 -5.88 -7.33
N ASN A 237 -7.18 -4.83 -7.54
CA ASN A 237 -7.65 -3.47 -7.80
C ASN A 237 -8.60 -3.38 -9.02
N LEU A 238 -8.46 -4.26 -10.01
CA LEU A 238 -9.33 -4.28 -11.19
C LEU A 238 -10.76 -4.75 -10.89
N VAL A 239 -10.95 -5.52 -9.83
CA VAL A 239 -12.22 -6.16 -9.48
C VAL A 239 -12.76 -5.72 -8.12
N TRP A 240 -11.98 -4.96 -7.35
CA TRP A 240 -12.34 -4.51 -6.01
C TRP A 240 -13.63 -3.69 -6.01
N ASP A 241 -13.72 -2.72 -6.93
CA ASP A 241 -14.87 -1.81 -7.09
C ASP A 241 -15.99 -2.37 -7.97
N LEU A 242 -15.87 -3.59 -8.53
CA LEU A 242 -17.00 -4.20 -9.26
C LEU A 242 -18.18 -4.56 -8.34
N ARG A 243 -18.01 -4.46 -7.01
CA ARG A 243 -19.12 -4.43 -6.05
C ARG A 243 -20.00 -3.17 -6.16
N TYR A 244 -19.49 -2.06 -6.71
CA TYR A 244 -20.20 -0.79 -6.90
C TYR A 244 -20.31 -0.35 -8.38
N ALA A 245 -19.43 -0.81 -9.27
CA ALA A 245 -19.42 -0.40 -10.67
C ALA A 245 -20.60 -0.94 -11.51
N PHE A 246 -21.37 -1.90 -10.98
CA PHE A 246 -22.68 -2.25 -11.57
C PHE A 246 -23.66 -1.06 -11.59
N ILE A 247 -23.45 -0.02 -10.77
CA ILE A 247 -24.26 1.20 -10.79
C ILE A 247 -24.02 2.02 -12.06
N ILE A 248 -22.84 1.93 -12.70
CA ILE A 248 -22.58 2.67 -13.95
C ILE A 248 -23.18 1.94 -15.16
N TYR A 249 -23.23 0.60 -15.15
CA TYR A 249 -23.94 -0.17 -16.19
C TYR A 249 -25.47 -0.10 -16.06
N SER A 250 -25.99 0.17 -14.86
CA SER A 250 -27.44 0.30 -14.61
C SER A 250 -28.06 1.61 -15.13
N ILE A 251 -27.25 2.56 -15.62
CA ILE A 251 -27.73 3.84 -16.17
C ILE A 251 -27.95 3.77 -17.69
N VAL A 252 -27.48 2.70 -18.36
CA VAL A 252 -27.60 2.59 -19.82
C VAL A 252 -28.66 1.58 -20.25
N GLU A 253 -28.92 0.45 -19.57
CA GLU A 253 -30.08 -0.43 -19.84
C GLU A 253 -30.50 -1.28 -18.60
N PRO A 254 -31.80 -1.60 -18.40
CA PRO A 254 -32.31 -2.48 -17.33
C PRO A 254 -32.21 -4.00 -17.69
N PRO A 255 -32.43 -4.94 -16.72
CA PRO A 255 -31.47 -6.01 -16.44
C PRO A 255 -31.88 -7.43 -16.88
N GLU A 256 -30.87 -8.29 -17.06
CA GLU A 256 -30.66 -9.59 -16.37
C GLU A 256 -29.24 -10.09 -16.73
N PRO A 257 -28.47 -10.73 -15.82
CA PRO A 257 -28.91 -11.91 -15.07
C PRO A 257 -28.47 -12.02 -13.58
N ASP A 258 -29.23 -12.87 -12.89
CA ASP A 258 -28.96 -13.70 -11.70
C ASP A 258 -27.77 -13.33 -10.78
N LEU A 259 -28.11 -12.74 -9.63
CA LEU A 259 -27.22 -12.18 -8.61
C LEU A 259 -26.49 -13.22 -7.75
N ASP A 260 -26.73 -14.53 -7.93
CA ASP A 260 -26.16 -15.57 -7.07
C ASP A 260 -24.82 -16.18 -7.58
N GLN A 261 -24.39 -15.87 -8.81
CA GLN A 261 -23.18 -16.50 -9.38
C GLN A 261 -21.85 -15.78 -9.12
N ILE A 262 -21.86 -14.54 -8.58
CA ILE A 262 -20.63 -13.81 -8.25
C ILE A 262 -20.37 -13.83 -6.73
N ARG A 263 -20.65 -14.96 -6.07
CA ARG A 263 -19.94 -15.32 -4.83
C ARG A 263 -18.60 -15.95 -5.21
N LEU A 264 -17.67 -15.13 -5.70
CA LEU A 264 -16.28 -15.50 -5.88
C LEU A 264 -15.65 -15.76 -4.50
N LYS A 265 -15.80 -16.99 -4.01
CA LYS A 265 -14.89 -17.57 -3.04
C LYS A 265 -13.52 -17.64 -3.70
N CYS A 266 -12.70 -16.60 -3.53
CA CYS A 266 -11.26 -16.69 -3.73
C CYS A 266 -10.66 -17.55 -2.60
N SER A 267 -10.93 -18.85 -2.64
CA SER A 267 -10.23 -19.85 -1.84
C SER A 267 -9.04 -20.33 -2.67
N PHE A 268 -7.85 -19.81 -2.40
CA PHE A 268 -6.62 -20.40 -2.93
C PHE A 268 -6.36 -21.72 -2.18
N HIS A 269 -6.35 -22.85 -2.90
CA HIS A 269 -5.74 -24.12 -2.46
C HIS A 269 -4.25 -24.12 -2.79
#